data_AF-A0A917GCB6-F1
#
_entry.id   AF-A0A917GCB6-F1
#
_cell.length_a   1.000
_cell.length_b   1.000
_cell.length_c   1.000
_cell.angle_alpha   90.00
_cell.angle_beta   90.00
_cell.angle_gamma   90.00
#
_symmetry.space_group_name_H-M   'P 1'
#
loop_
_entity.id
_entity.type
_entity.pdbx_description
1 polymer ?
#
loop_
_entity_poly.entity_id
_entity_poly.type
_entity_poly.pdbx_seq_one_letter_code
_entity_poly.pdbx_strand_id
1 'polypeptide(L)'
;MKTIKLLLGFALIATMFTSCYTDEIYVDNYNPQPSISLNQLLSSYELWYVDINETIGYGQIPFMQMAFTLSFRNGTLWANNNLVGFGNQGNGFGIPVGNYDAYDNILDVYHVIDGFETFDVYQINANTIELYNPYTDTSYFLKGYQRANFDYDFVFYDNIHYFLQEYEAWEKTFTSQTGAINEFDNENYLQFLAGGNDSEFRSSQDYNIGNPDNIYWDYTGVYGVNNLPNNMYLKRLILNYDGFGNEVFDLRVINDARIQLFHISSGTTYEFTGRGYIQFMKNAEGKQIETPKMRKFKNERKENPRENSREDL
;
A
#
# COMPACT_ATOMS: atom_id res chain seq x y z
N MET A 1 -11.48 -0.85 53.78
CA MET A 1 -11.27 0.55 53.32
C MET A 1 -9.92 0.80 52.64
N LYS A 2 -8.79 0.22 53.08
CA LYS A 2 -7.47 0.46 52.45
C LYS A 2 -7.30 -0.17 51.06
N THR A 3 -7.87 -1.36 50.83
CA THR A 3 -7.80 -2.08 49.53
C THR A 3 -8.70 -1.48 48.46
N ILE A 4 -9.92 -1.05 48.80
CA ILE A 4 -10.84 -0.38 47.87
C ILE A 4 -10.26 0.96 47.39
N LYS A 5 -9.58 1.71 48.27
CA LYS A 5 -8.87 2.96 47.90
C LYS A 5 -7.69 2.69 46.95
N LEU A 6 -6.99 1.56 47.11
CA LEU A 6 -5.88 1.17 46.24
C LEU A 6 -6.38 0.77 44.84
N LEU A 7 -7.50 0.05 44.78
CA LEU A 7 -8.15 -0.38 43.52
C LEU A 7 -8.74 0.81 42.74
N LEU A 8 -9.36 1.77 43.44
CA LEU A 8 -9.82 3.02 42.84
C LEU A 8 -8.66 3.89 42.35
N GLY A 9 -7.54 3.92 43.08
CA GLY A 9 -6.32 4.62 42.63
C GLY A 9 -5.73 4.02 41.36
N PHE A 10 -5.68 2.68 41.25
CA PHE A 10 -5.21 1.99 40.06
C PHE A 10 -6.16 2.16 38.86
N ALA A 11 -7.47 2.14 39.08
CA ALA A 11 -8.47 2.37 38.04
C ALA A 11 -8.38 3.80 37.47
N LEU A 12 -8.12 4.81 38.31
CA LEU A 12 -7.98 6.20 37.87
C LEU A 12 -6.73 6.41 36.99
N ILE A 13 -5.62 5.75 37.33
CA ILE A 13 -4.38 5.80 36.54
C ILE A 13 -4.58 5.09 35.19
N ALA A 14 -5.26 3.93 35.18
CA ALA A 14 -5.55 3.19 33.94
C ALA A 14 -6.43 3.98 32.96
N THR A 15 -7.35 4.82 33.45
CA THR A 15 -8.20 5.68 32.61
C THR A 15 -7.50 6.93 32.07
N MET A 16 -6.42 7.38 32.70
CA MET A 16 -5.66 8.56 32.23
C MET A 16 -4.68 8.25 31.09
N PHE A 17 -4.45 6.96 30.78
CA PHE A 17 -3.62 6.54 29.65
C PHE A 17 -4.42 6.01 28.46
N THR A 18 -5.75 6.13 28.47
CA THR A 18 -6.61 5.88 27.30
C THR A 18 -7.08 7.19 26.70
N SER A 19 -6.17 8.11 26.40
CA SER A 19 -6.47 9.13 25.39
C SER A 19 -6.25 8.47 24.02
N CYS A 20 -7.32 8.34 23.23
CA CYS A 20 -7.15 8.26 21.78
C CYS A 20 -6.47 9.58 21.37
N TYR A 21 -5.14 9.59 21.27
CA TYR A 21 -4.45 10.64 20.57
C TYR A 21 -4.76 10.45 19.10
N THR A 22 -5.66 11.28 18.57
CA THR A 22 -5.69 11.56 17.14
C THR A 22 -4.66 12.67 16.95
N ASP A 23 -3.47 12.32 16.47
CA ASP A 23 -2.49 13.30 16.02
C ASP A 23 -3.06 13.97 14.76
N GLU A 24 -3.93 14.96 14.94
CA GLU A 24 -4.38 15.80 13.85
C GLU A 24 -3.19 16.59 13.33
N ILE A 25 -2.81 16.35 12.07
CA ILE A 25 -1.77 17.10 11.40
C ILE A 25 -2.30 18.51 11.14
N TYR A 26 -1.79 19.49 11.89
CA TYR A 26 -2.10 20.89 11.67
C TYR A 26 -1.13 21.47 10.65
N VAL A 27 -1.67 21.90 9.50
CA VAL A 27 -0.89 22.56 8.45
C VAL A 27 -1.11 24.06 8.57
N ASP A 28 -0.02 24.79 8.77
CA ASP A 28 0.00 26.24 8.74
C ASP A 28 1.19 26.75 7.91
N ASN A 29 1.19 28.05 7.63
CA ASN A 29 2.28 28.69 6.88
C ASN A 29 3.52 28.98 7.76
N TYR A 30 3.58 28.49 9.01
CA TYR A 30 4.71 28.69 9.89
C TYR A 30 5.81 27.65 9.61
N ASN A 31 6.90 28.09 8.98
CA ASN A 31 8.06 27.24 8.70
C ASN A 31 9.30 27.75 9.47
N PRO A 32 9.53 27.30 10.71
CA PRO A 32 10.71 27.69 11.45
C PRO A 32 11.96 27.13 10.78
N GLN A 33 13.06 27.90 10.81
CA GLN A 33 14.33 27.44 10.27
C GLN A 33 14.77 26.15 10.97
N PRO A 34 15.01 25.05 10.23
CA PRO A 34 15.34 23.78 10.84
C PRO A 34 16.73 23.83 11.48
N SER A 35 16.87 23.11 12.59
CA SER A 35 18.15 23.01 13.32
C SER A 35 19.18 22.13 12.61
N ILE A 36 18.75 21.38 11.60
CA ILE A 36 19.56 20.46 10.78
C ILE A 36 19.28 20.72 9.30
N SER A 37 20.21 20.33 8.43
CA SER A 37 19.98 20.36 6.98
C SER A 37 18.89 19.38 6.55
N LEU A 38 18.24 19.64 5.42
CA LEU A 38 17.24 18.72 4.86
C LEU A 38 17.82 17.31 4.59
N ASN A 39 19.07 17.21 4.11
CA ASN A 39 19.74 15.92 3.95
C ASN A 39 19.87 15.15 5.28
N GLN A 40 20.19 15.84 6.38
CA GLN A 40 20.24 15.23 7.70
C GLN A 40 18.84 14.81 8.19
N LEU A 41 17.82 15.62 7.92
CA LEU A 41 16.43 15.29 8.25
C LEU A 41 15.98 14.03 7.49
N LEU A 42 16.11 14.00 6.17
CA LEU A 42 15.70 12.86 5.33
C LEU A 42 16.45 11.58 5.70
N SER A 43 17.71 11.69 6.15
CA SER A 43 18.53 10.56 6.59
C SER A 43 18.32 10.16 8.06
N SER A 44 17.48 10.89 8.82
CA SER A 44 17.24 10.59 10.25
C SER A 44 16.40 9.33 10.46
N TYR A 45 15.64 8.91 9.44
CA TYR A 45 14.86 7.68 9.41
C TYR A 45 15.26 6.82 8.22
N GLU A 46 15.21 5.51 8.41
CA GLU A 46 15.51 4.54 7.35
C GLU A 46 14.37 4.45 6.34
N LEU A 47 13.12 4.54 6.81
CA LEU A 47 11.91 4.50 6.01
C LEU A 47 11.06 5.72 6.28
N TRP A 48 10.50 6.29 5.21
CA TRP A 48 9.44 7.28 5.26
C TRP A 48 8.17 6.65 4.70
N TYR A 49 7.22 6.30 5.58
CA TYR A 49 5.91 5.81 5.19
C TYR A 49 5.09 6.92 4.57
N VAL A 50 4.61 6.71 3.34
CA VAL A 50 3.80 7.68 2.61
C VAL A 50 2.34 7.45 2.97
N ASP A 51 1.81 8.32 3.83
CA ASP A 51 0.42 8.26 4.28
C ASP A 51 -0.49 9.02 3.32
N ILE A 52 -0.94 8.34 2.27
CA ILE A 52 -1.81 8.95 1.26
C ILE A 52 -3.13 9.44 1.86
N ASN A 53 -3.61 8.85 2.96
CA ASN A 53 -4.89 9.22 3.54
C ASN A 53 -4.84 10.59 4.24
N GLU A 54 -3.63 11.10 4.49
CA GLU A 54 -3.37 12.45 4.99
C GLU A 54 -3.08 13.45 3.85
N THR A 55 -3.04 13.00 2.58
CA THR A 55 -2.76 13.89 1.45
C THR A 55 -3.84 14.97 1.32
N ILE A 56 -3.41 16.22 1.19
CA ILE A 56 -4.26 17.38 0.95
C ILE A 56 -3.92 18.02 -0.39
N GLY A 57 -4.86 18.80 -0.93
CA GLY A 57 -4.84 19.23 -2.33
C GLY A 57 -5.55 18.22 -3.23
N TYR A 58 -5.72 18.59 -4.51
CA TYR A 58 -6.45 17.78 -5.51
C TYR A 58 -5.56 17.18 -6.61
N GLY A 59 -4.28 17.56 -6.69
CA GLY A 59 -3.31 16.97 -7.61
C GLY A 59 -2.84 15.58 -7.20
N GLN A 60 -2.10 14.88 -8.07
CA GLN A 60 -1.52 13.58 -7.77
C GLN A 60 -0.15 13.46 -8.45
N ILE A 61 0.84 13.00 -7.69
CA ILE A 61 2.17 12.66 -8.17
C ILE A 61 2.27 11.12 -8.18
N PRO A 62 2.48 10.46 -9.33
CA PRO A 62 2.29 9.02 -9.44
C PRO A 62 3.15 8.20 -8.49
N PHE A 63 4.48 8.43 -8.42
CA PHE A 63 5.35 7.66 -7.52
C PHE A 63 5.00 7.82 -6.04
N MET A 64 4.55 9.01 -5.64
CA MET A 64 4.07 9.27 -4.27
C MET A 64 2.81 8.46 -3.98
N GLN A 65 1.89 8.38 -4.95
CA GLN A 65 0.66 7.61 -4.82
C GLN A 65 0.93 6.10 -4.79
N MET A 66 1.95 5.61 -5.50
CA MET A 66 2.30 4.20 -5.56
C MET A 66 3.10 3.70 -4.35
N ALA A 67 4.09 4.46 -3.88
CA ALA A 67 5.08 3.99 -2.91
C ALA A 67 4.50 3.83 -1.49
N PHE A 68 4.56 2.64 -0.90
CA PHE A 68 4.23 2.45 0.51
C PHE A 68 5.24 3.14 1.43
N THR A 69 6.52 3.05 1.09
CA THR A 69 7.61 3.75 1.78
C THR A 69 8.63 4.28 0.80
N LEU A 70 9.27 5.39 1.16
CA LEU A 70 10.40 5.99 0.47
C LEU A 70 11.63 5.99 1.39
N SER A 71 12.82 5.93 0.80
CA SER A 71 14.08 6.06 1.52
C SER A 71 15.08 6.90 0.74
N PHE A 72 15.61 7.92 1.40
CA PHE A 72 16.56 8.88 0.84
C PHE A 72 17.97 8.47 1.27
N ARG A 73 18.77 7.94 0.35
CA ARG A 73 20.07 7.34 0.69
C ARG A 73 21.14 7.75 -0.31
N ASN A 74 22.12 8.54 0.15
CA ASN A 74 23.29 8.94 -0.63
C ASN A 74 22.93 9.51 -2.01
N GLY A 75 21.87 10.32 -2.11
CA GLY A 75 21.38 10.91 -3.37
C GLY A 75 20.52 9.97 -4.22
N THR A 76 20.34 8.70 -3.84
CA THR A 76 19.41 7.77 -4.49
C THR A 76 18.09 7.70 -3.72
N LEU A 77 16.98 7.83 -4.44
CA LEU A 77 15.63 7.58 -3.93
C LEU A 77 15.28 6.10 -4.11
N TRP A 78 14.93 5.45 -3.01
CA TRP A 78 14.43 4.09 -2.98
C TRP A 78 12.95 4.08 -2.64
N ALA A 79 12.20 3.12 -3.19
CA ALA A 79 10.77 2.97 -2.91
C ALA A 79 10.34 1.51 -2.81
N ASN A 80 9.46 1.24 -1.85
CA ASN A 80 8.68 0.01 -1.82
C ASN A 80 7.32 0.24 -2.51
N ASN A 81 7.21 -0.13 -3.79
CA ASN A 81 5.97 0.03 -4.58
C ASN A 81 5.13 -1.26 -4.63
N ASN A 82 5.70 -2.37 -4.18
CA ASN A 82 5.12 -3.70 -4.17
C ASN A 82 4.99 -4.20 -2.73
N LEU A 83 3.97 -5.02 -2.48
CA LEU A 83 3.77 -5.78 -1.25
C LEU A 83 4.49 -7.14 -1.31
N VAL A 84 4.68 -7.71 -2.50
CA VAL A 84 5.57 -8.86 -2.70
C VAL A 84 7.00 -8.44 -2.35
N GLY A 85 7.66 -9.20 -1.48
CA GLY A 85 8.99 -8.87 -0.97
C GLY A 85 9.04 -7.66 -0.04
N PHE A 86 7.90 -7.08 0.39
CA PHE A 86 7.89 -5.91 1.28
C PHE A 86 8.60 -6.19 2.60
N GLY A 87 9.49 -5.27 3.00
CA GLY A 87 10.37 -5.45 4.16
C GLY A 87 11.64 -6.28 3.91
N ASN A 88 11.74 -6.98 2.78
CA ASN A 88 12.91 -7.79 2.42
C ASN A 88 13.65 -7.25 1.19
N GLN A 89 12.92 -6.80 0.16
CA GLN A 89 13.50 -6.33 -1.10
C GLN A 89 14.42 -5.12 -0.87
N GLY A 90 15.61 -5.18 -1.48
CA GLY A 90 16.64 -4.14 -1.29
C GLY A 90 17.02 -3.93 0.17
N ASN A 91 17.03 -4.99 1.00
CA ASN A 91 17.22 -4.90 2.45
C ASN A 91 16.09 -4.05 3.11
N GLY A 92 14.85 -4.23 2.66
CA GLY A 92 13.67 -3.50 3.18
C GLY A 92 13.50 -2.09 2.64
N PHE A 93 14.44 -1.56 1.86
CA PHE A 93 14.34 -0.23 1.24
C PHE A 93 13.56 -0.25 -0.10
N GLY A 94 13.26 -1.43 -0.64
CA GLY A 94 12.61 -1.60 -1.94
C GLY A 94 13.61 -1.52 -3.10
N ILE A 95 13.25 -0.81 -4.17
CA ILE A 95 14.07 -0.67 -5.39
C ILE A 95 14.49 0.79 -5.59
N PRO A 96 15.63 1.07 -6.26
CA PRO A 96 15.98 2.42 -6.66
C PRO A 96 14.99 2.91 -7.72
N VAL A 97 14.42 4.08 -7.51
CA VAL A 97 13.39 4.68 -8.39
C VAL A 97 13.80 6.03 -8.98
N GLY A 98 14.94 6.56 -8.56
CA GLY A 98 15.45 7.84 -9.02
C GLY A 98 16.60 8.36 -8.19
N ASN A 99 16.97 9.61 -8.45
CA ASN A 99 17.89 10.36 -7.61
C ASN A 99 17.16 11.54 -6.97
N TYR A 100 17.74 12.10 -5.91
CA TYR A 100 17.22 13.31 -5.28
C TYR A 100 18.35 14.26 -4.90
N ASP A 101 18.03 15.55 -4.91
CA ASP A 101 18.87 16.61 -4.37
C ASP A 101 18.08 17.38 -3.30
N ALA A 102 18.74 17.73 -2.20
CA ALA A 102 18.11 18.38 -1.06
C ALA A 102 18.93 19.59 -0.60
N TYR A 103 18.31 20.76 -0.62
CA TYR A 103 18.94 22.05 -0.29
C TYR A 103 17.87 23.06 0.11
N ASP A 104 18.15 24.00 1.02
CA ASP A 104 17.24 25.12 1.37
C ASP A 104 15.75 24.73 1.60
N ASN A 105 15.50 23.58 2.24
CA ASN A 105 14.16 22.97 2.42
C ASN A 105 13.42 22.62 1.13
N ILE A 106 14.13 22.53 0.02
CA ILE A 106 13.69 22.06 -1.28
C ILE A 106 14.22 20.63 -1.48
N LEU A 107 13.30 19.74 -1.82
CA LEU A 107 13.61 18.39 -2.28
C LEU A 107 13.27 18.30 -3.76
N ASP A 108 14.30 18.14 -4.59
CA ASP A 108 14.17 17.84 -6.00
C ASP A 108 14.34 16.34 -6.22
N VAL A 109 13.42 15.74 -6.96
CA VAL A 109 13.41 14.31 -7.29
C VAL A 109 13.48 14.15 -8.81
N TYR A 110 14.45 13.36 -9.27
CA TYR A 110 14.60 12.92 -10.64
C TYR A 110 14.20 11.45 -10.73
N HIS A 111 12.90 11.20 -10.86
CA HIS A 111 12.32 9.88 -10.91
C HIS A 111 12.50 9.25 -12.30
N VAL A 112 12.81 7.95 -12.35
CA VAL A 112 13.19 7.24 -13.60
C VAL A 112 12.06 7.23 -14.64
N ILE A 113 10.80 7.19 -14.19
CA ILE A 113 9.62 7.12 -15.07
C ILE A 113 8.89 8.47 -15.08
N ASP A 114 8.46 8.92 -13.91
CA ASP A 114 7.66 10.15 -13.76
C ASP A 114 8.44 11.45 -14.02
N GLY A 115 9.77 11.42 -14.13
CA GLY A 115 10.58 12.59 -14.43
C GLY A 115 10.85 13.47 -13.21
N PHE A 116 10.91 14.78 -13.43
CA PHE A 116 11.29 15.75 -12.40
C PHE A 116 10.09 16.19 -11.56
N GLU A 117 10.23 16.14 -10.24
CA GLU A 117 9.29 16.68 -9.26
C GLU A 117 10.04 17.46 -8.20
N THR A 118 9.44 18.55 -7.70
CA THR A 118 10.04 19.39 -6.66
C THR A 118 9.07 19.61 -5.52
N PHE A 119 9.61 19.67 -4.30
CA PHE A 119 8.84 19.82 -3.09
C PHE A 119 9.44 20.88 -2.18
N ASP A 120 8.60 21.73 -1.59
CA ASP A 120 8.91 22.41 -0.33
C ASP A 120 8.71 21.41 0.81
N VAL A 121 9.72 21.28 1.67
CA VAL A 121 9.71 20.35 2.80
C VAL A 121 9.47 21.09 4.10
N TYR A 122 8.44 20.65 4.84
CA TYR A 122 8.13 21.17 6.15
C TYR A 122 8.24 20.06 7.19
N GLN A 123 8.97 20.32 8.29
CA GLN A 123 9.02 19.38 9.41
C GLN A 123 7.83 19.65 10.34
N ILE A 124 6.83 18.77 10.29
CA ILE A 124 5.61 18.88 11.11
C ILE A 124 5.91 18.55 12.58
N ASN A 125 6.69 17.49 12.81
CA ASN A 125 7.13 17.09 14.13
C ASN A 125 8.41 16.23 14.07
N ALA A 126 8.75 15.54 15.17
CA ALA A 126 9.98 14.77 15.30
C ALA A 126 10.15 13.66 14.23
N ASN A 127 9.06 13.08 13.74
CA ASN A 127 9.10 11.99 12.76
C ASN A 127 8.13 12.20 11.59
N THR A 128 7.56 13.39 11.41
CA THR A 128 6.61 13.66 10.32
C THR A 128 7.11 14.83 9.50
N ILE A 129 7.17 14.64 8.19
CA ILE A 129 7.46 15.69 7.22
C ILE A 129 6.28 15.83 6.25
N GLU A 130 6.09 17.03 5.75
CA GLU A 130 5.23 17.35 4.62
C GLU A 130 6.11 17.60 3.40
N LEU A 131 5.74 17.00 2.28
CA LEU A 131 6.27 17.30 0.95
C LEU A 131 5.19 18.02 0.15
N TYR A 132 5.28 19.35 0.09
CA TYR A 132 4.36 20.20 -0.67
C TYR A 132 4.88 20.42 -2.08
N ASN A 133 4.11 20.03 -3.09
CA ASN A 133 4.43 20.33 -4.48
C ASN A 133 3.68 21.61 -4.91
N PRO A 134 4.40 22.70 -5.22
CA PRO A 134 3.79 24.00 -5.54
C PRO A 134 3.10 24.02 -6.91
N TYR A 135 3.42 23.12 -7.83
CA TYR A 135 2.81 23.10 -9.17
C TYR A 135 1.47 22.36 -9.20
N THR A 136 1.32 21.37 -8.34
CA THR A 136 0.09 20.55 -8.22
C THR A 136 -0.78 20.97 -7.03
N ASP A 137 -0.31 21.94 -6.24
CA ASP A 137 -0.89 22.37 -4.98
C ASP A 137 -1.27 21.19 -4.07
N THR A 138 -0.36 20.22 -3.94
CA THR A 138 -0.61 18.95 -3.25
C THR A 138 0.46 18.67 -2.21
N SER A 139 0.05 18.32 -1.00
CA SER A 139 0.96 17.97 0.09
C SER A 139 0.81 16.50 0.47
N TYR A 140 1.95 15.80 0.53
CA TYR A 140 2.06 14.43 1.02
C TYR A 140 2.72 14.41 2.40
N PHE A 141 2.15 13.63 3.33
CA PHE A 141 2.71 13.48 4.67
C PHE A 141 3.42 12.15 4.82
N LEU A 142 4.68 12.23 5.26
CA LEU A 142 5.57 11.11 5.40
C LEU A 142 5.92 10.93 6.87
N LYS A 143 5.73 9.70 7.37
CA LYS A 143 6.04 9.31 8.76
C LYS A 143 7.32 8.48 8.78
N GLY A 144 8.32 8.93 9.53
CA GLY A 144 9.64 8.35 9.64
C GLY A 144 9.68 7.18 10.62
N TYR A 145 10.31 6.08 10.19
CA TYR A 145 10.53 4.86 10.97
C TYR A 145 11.94 4.30 10.78
N GLN A 146 12.44 3.65 11.82
CA GLN A 146 13.55 2.70 11.69
C GLN A 146 12.97 1.36 11.22
N ARG A 147 13.65 0.64 10.32
CA ARG A 147 13.12 -0.60 9.73
C ARG A 147 12.76 -1.65 10.76
N ALA A 148 13.51 -1.72 11.86
CA ALA A 148 13.30 -2.66 12.95
C ALA A 148 12.00 -2.42 13.74
N ASN A 149 11.42 -1.21 13.66
CA ASN A 149 10.23 -0.81 14.39
C ASN A 149 9.04 -0.51 13.47
N PHE A 150 9.18 -0.78 12.17
CA PHE A 150 8.13 -0.54 11.20
C PHE A 150 7.15 -1.72 11.15
N ASP A 151 5.85 -1.44 11.18
CA ASP A 151 4.80 -2.46 11.13
C ASP A 151 4.47 -2.83 9.68
N TYR A 152 5.27 -3.74 9.11
CA TYR A 152 5.08 -4.23 7.75
C TYR A 152 3.76 -4.99 7.58
N ASP A 153 3.36 -5.76 8.60
CA ASP A 153 2.13 -6.56 8.56
C ASP A 153 0.90 -5.66 8.49
N PHE A 154 0.86 -4.58 9.28
CA PHE A 154 -0.23 -3.61 9.20
C PHE A 154 -0.38 -3.05 7.79
N VAL A 155 0.71 -2.53 7.20
CA VAL A 155 0.67 -1.95 5.86
C VAL A 155 0.32 -3.00 4.81
N PHE A 156 0.89 -4.20 4.90
CA PHE A 156 0.61 -5.30 3.97
C PHE A 156 -0.87 -5.70 4.01
N TYR A 157 -1.43 -5.97 5.18
CA TYR A 157 -2.79 -6.46 5.31
C TYR A 157 -3.86 -5.36 5.15
N ASP A 158 -3.53 -4.11 5.43
CA ASP A 158 -4.41 -2.96 5.15
C ASP A 158 -4.50 -2.63 3.65
N ASN A 159 -3.57 -3.17 2.86
CA ASN A 159 -3.44 -2.96 1.42
C ASN A 159 -3.43 -4.29 0.64
N ILE A 160 -3.90 -5.39 1.21
CA ILE A 160 -3.81 -6.72 0.59
C ILE A 160 -4.49 -6.83 -0.79
N HIS A 161 -5.47 -5.98 -1.11
CA HIS A 161 -6.07 -5.95 -2.44
C HIS A 161 -5.04 -5.60 -3.52
N TYR A 162 -4.07 -4.76 -3.18
CA TYR A 162 -2.94 -4.41 -4.02
C TYR A 162 -1.95 -5.57 -4.19
N PHE A 163 -1.78 -6.40 -3.17
CA PHE A 163 -0.94 -7.60 -3.25
C PHE A 163 -1.49 -8.62 -4.25
N LEU A 164 -2.83 -8.80 -4.30
CA LEU A 164 -3.48 -9.70 -5.25
C LEU A 164 -3.23 -9.30 -6.71
N GLN A 165 -2.95 -8.03 -6.98
CA GLN A 165 -2.71 -7.48 -8.31
C GLN A 165 -1.23 -7.53 -8.75
N GLU A 166 -0.33 -8.08 -7.93
CA GLU A 166 1.12 -8.11 -8.20
C GLU A 166 1.58 -9.35 -8.97
N TYR A 167 0.64 -10.13 -9.49
CA TYR A 167 0.88 -11.29 -10.35
C TYR A 167 -0.02 -11.23 -11.58
N GLU A 168 0.52 -11.60 -12.74
CA GLU A 168 -0.24 -11.75 -13.98
C GLU A 168 -1.36 -12.78 -13.84
N ALA A 169 -1.12 -13.85 -13.08
CA ALA A 169 -2.13 -14.83 -12.73
C ALA A 169 -1.83 -15.50 -11.37
N TRP A 170 -2.89 -15.98 -10.74
CA TRP A 170 -2.87 -16.88 -9.60
C TRP A 170 -3.30 -18.25 -10.10
N GLU A 171 -2.41 -19.24 -10.08
CA GLU A 171 -2.68 -20.62 -10.53
C GLU A 171 -3.09 -21.50 -9.36
N LYS A 172 -4.19 -22.24 -9.49
CA LYS A 172 -4.63 -23.23 -8.52
C LYS A 172 -3.63 -24.38 -8.49
N THR A 173 -2.97 -24.54 -7.34
CA THR A 173 -1.95 -25.58 -7.11
C THR A 173 -2.43 -26.67 -6.16
N PHE A 174 -3.57 -26.46 -5.50
CA PHE A 174 -4.15 -27.41 -4.56
C PHE A 174 -5.66 -27.22 -4.46
N THR A 175 -6.36 -28.35 -4.32
CA THR A 175 -7.76 -28.43 -3.90
C THR A 175 -7.86 -29.50 -2.81
N SER A 176 -8.50 -29.19 -1.69
CA SER A 176 -8.69 -30.16 -0.61
C SER A 176 -9.63 -31.29 -1.00
N GLN A 177 -9.42 -32.48 -0.42
CA GLN A 177 -10.35 -33.61 -0.57
C GLN A 177 -11.65 -33.46 0.23
N THR A 178 -11.68 -32.47 1.13
CA THR A 178 -12.87 -32.10 1.92
C THR A 178 -13.66 -31.00 1.23
N GLY A 179 -14.97 -31.00 1.44
CA GLY A 179 -15.89 -30.01 0.88
C GLY A 179 -16.87 -30.62 -0.12
N ALA A 180 -17.95 -29.93 -0.40
CA ALA A 180 -18.90 -30.30 -1.45
C ALA A 180 -18.36 -29.89 -2.83
N ILE A 181 -18.64 -30.71 -3.85
CA ILE A 181 -18.33 -30.36 -5.24
C ILE A 181 -19.13 -29.11 -5.63
N ASN A 182 -18.46 -28.16 -6.28
CA ASN A 182 -19.01 -26.86 -6.68
C ASN A 182 -18.39 -26.39 -8.01
N GLU A 183 -19.03 -25.44 -8.70
CA GLU A 183 -18.58 -24.98 -10.02
C GLU A 183 -17.18 -24.35 -10.00
N PHE A 184 -16.81 -23.69 -8.89
CA PHE A 184 -15.49 -23.10 -8.72
C PHE A 184 -14.37 -24.16 -8.68
N ASP A 185 -14.68 -25.44 -8.46
CA ASP A 185 -13.70 -26.53 -8.59
C ASP A 185 -13.04 -26.58 -9.99
N ASN A 186 -13.71 -26.05 -11.01
CA ASN A 186 -13.21 -25.99 -12.38
C ASN A 186 -12.28 -24.79 -12.64
N GLU A 187 -12.31 -23.74 -11.82
CA GLU A 187 -11.50 -22.53 -12.00
C GLU A 187 -10.04 -22.80 -11.60
N ASN A 188 -9.13 -22.71 -12.56
CA ASN A 188 -7.71 -23.04 -12.37
C ASN A 188 -6.81 -21.81 -12.34
N TYR A 189 -7.25 -20.68 -12.90
CA TYR A 189 -6.54 -19.41 -12.79
C TYR A 189 -7.47 -18.30 -12.35
N LEU A 190 -6.93 -17.38 -11.55
CA LEU A 190 -7.53 -16.09 -11.25
C LEU A 190 -6.57 -14.97 -11.64
N GLN A 191 -7.08 -13.81 -12.02
CA GLN A 191 -6.30 -12.59 -12.19
C GLN A 191 -7.05 -11.44 -11.53
N PHE A 192 -6.33 -10.62 -10.77
CA PHE A 192 -6.87 -9.39 -10.18
C PHE A 192 -6.22 -8.21 -10.88
N LEU A 193 -7.04 -7.35 -11.48
CA LEU A 193 -6.55 -6.29 -12.34
C LEU A 193 -6.31 -5.01 -11.54
N ALA A 194 -5.15 -4.39 -11.79
CA ALA A 194 -4.82 -3.06 -11.28
C ALA A 194 -5.37 -1.97 -12.22
N GLY A 195 -5.76 -0.84 -11.64
CA GLY A 195 -6.25 0.32 -12.38
C GLY A 195 -7.78 0.35 -12.51
N GLY A 196 -8.29 1.47 -13.03
CA GLY A 196 -9.73 1.70 -13.14
C GLY A 196 -10.41 1.72 -11.77
N ASN A 197 -11.36 0.80 -11.54
CA ASN A 197 -12.05 0.67 -10.27
C ASN A 197 -11.32 -0.22 -9.25
N ASP A 198 -10.13 -0.76 -9.56
CA ASP A 198 -9.35 -1.72 -8.72
C ASP A 198 -10.20 -2.86 -8.15
N SER A 199 -11.25 -3.25 -8.88
CA SER A 199 -12.18 -4.27 -8.43
C SER A 199 -12.47 -5.29 -9.51
N GLU A 200 -11.80 -5.27 -10.65
CA GLU A 200 -12.02 -6.24 -11.72
C GLU A 200 -11.16 -7.49 -11.49
N PHE A 201 -11.76 -8.68 -11.63
CA PHE A 201 -11.03 -9.94 -11.66
C PHE A 201 -11.43 -10.75 -12.89
N ARG A 202 -10.57 -11.69 -13.26
CA ARG A 202 -10.84 -12.70 -14.28
C ARG A 202 -10.64 -14.09 -13.71
N SER A 203 -11.36 -15.06 -14.26
CA SER A 203 -11.15 -16.48 -13.94
C SER A 203 -11.08 -17.31 -15.22
N SER A 204 -10.40 -18.45 -15.14
CA SER A 204 -10.17 -19.35 -16.27
C SER A 204 -10.15 -20.80 -15.82
N GLN A 205 -10.74 -21.66 -16.64
CA GLN A 205 -10.75 -23.12 -16.52
C GLN A 205 -9.61 -23.78 -17.31
N ASP A 206 -8.79 -23.01 -18.01
CA ASP A 206 -7.58 -23.52 -18.66
C ASP A 206 -6.70 -24.28 -17.68
N TYR A 207 -5.87 -25.19 -18.17
CA TYR A 207 -4.99 -25.99 -17.32
C TYR A 207 -3.60 -26.12 -17.96
N ASN A 208 -2.57 -26.24 -17.12
CA ASN A 208 -1.17 -26.41 -17.55
C ASN A 208 -0.65 -25.32 -18.53
N ILE A 209 -1.02 -24.06 -18.30
CA ILE A 209 -0.56 -22.93 -19.10
C ILE A 209 0.82 -22.49 -18.60
N GLY A 210 1.83 -22.58 -19.46
CA GLY A 210 3.21 -22.23 -19.11
C GLY A 210 3.45 -20.73 -18.96
N ASN A 211 2.94 -19.94 -19.94
CA ASN A 211 3.05 -18.50 -19.97
C ASN A 211 1.69 -17.86 -19.63
N PRO A 212 1.57 -17.06 -18.56
CA PRO A 212 0.32 -16.39 -18.18
C PRO A 212 -0.35 -15.58 -19.30
N ASP A 213 0.44 -15.01 -20.23
CA ASP A 213 -0.09 -14.29 -21.40
C ASP A 213 -0.99 -15.14 -22.31
N ASN A 214 -0.87 -16.47 -22.24
CA ASN A 214 -1.63 -17.42 -23.07
C ASN A 214 -2.90 -17.95 -22.40
N ILE A 215 -3.23 -17.50 -21.18
CA ILE A 215 -4.45 -17.91 -20.47
C ILE A 215 -5.66 -17.32 -21.19
N TYR A 216 -6.62 -18.17 -21.55
CA TYR A 216 -7.93 -17.72 -22.02
C TYR A 216 -8.83 -17.43 -20.81
N TRP A 217 -9.22 -16.17 -20.63
CA TRP A 217 -10.08 -15.74 -19.54
C TRP A 217 -11.56 -16.01 -19.88
N ASP A 218 -12.12 -17.04 -19.26
CA ASP A 218 -13.51 -17.47 -19.47
C ASP A 218 -14.52 -16.46 -18.91
N TYR A 219 -14.15 -15.79 -17.82
CA TYR A 219 -15.02 -14.85 -17.13
C TYR A 219 -14.27 -13.60 -16.66
N THR A 220 -15.00 -12.48 -16.60
CA THR A 220 -14.56 -11.21 -16.03
C THR A 220 -15.69 -10.68 -15.15
N GLY A 221 -15.38 -10.33 -13.91
CA GLY A 221 -16.35 -9.81 -12.95
C GLY A 221 -15.73 -8.87 -11.93
N VAL A 222 -16.42 -8.69 -10.80
CA VAL A 222 -15.99 -7.75 -9.75
C VAL A 222 -15.61 -8.49 -8.47
N TYR A 223 -14.48 -8.12 -7.85
CA TYR A 223 -14.06 -8.65 -6.56
C TYR A 223 -14.04 -7.57 -5.47
N GLY A 224 -14.18 -8.03 -4.23
CA GLY A 224 -14.00 -7.20 -3.04
C GLY A 224 -13.24 -7.95 -1.96
N VAL A 225 -12.38 -7.22 -1.23
CA VAL A 225 -11.64 -7.77 -0.08
C VAL A 225 -12.03 -6.98 1.16
N ASN A 226 -12.60 -7.67 2.14
CA ASN A 226 -13.09 -7.06 3.37
C ASN A 226 -12.31 -7.55 4.59
N ASN A 227 -12.12 -6.65 5.56
CA ASN A 227 -11.55 -6.98 6.85
C ASN A 227 -12.53 -7.83 7.67
N LEU A 228 -11.98 -8.78 8.45
CA LEU A 228 -12.74 -9.50 9.46
C LEU A 228 -12.46 -8.90 10.85
N PRO A 229 -13.49 -8.71 11.70
CA PRO A 229 -13.31 -8.17 13.04
C PRO A 229 -12.31 -9.00 13.85
N ASN A 230 -11.40 -8.32 14.54
CA ASN A 230 -10.39 -8.92 15.42
C ASN A 230 -9.40 -9.88 14.74
N ASN A 231 -9.29 -9.88 13.41
CA ASN A 231 -8.29 -10.68 12.70
C ASN A 231 -7.78 -9.96 11.44
N MET A 232 -6.62 -9.31 11.53
CA MET A 232 -6.02 -8.62 10.39
C MET A 232 -5.46 -9.56 9.31
N TYR A 233 -5.07 -10.78 9.71
CA TYR A 233 -4.43 -11.79 8.86
C TYR A 233 -5.43 -12.61 8.02
N LEU A 234 -6.72 -12.48 8.31
CA LEU A 234 -7.81 -13.17 7.60
C LEU A 234 -8.72 -12.14 6.96
N LYS A 235 -8.99 -12.31 5.67
CA LYS A 235 -9.88 -11.42 4.91
C LYS A 235 -11.04 -12.18 4.32
N ARG A 236 -12.12 -11.48 4.01
CA ARG A 236 -13.20 -12.01 3.18
C ARG A 236 -13.01 -11.56 1.74
N LEU A 237 -12.69 -12.50 0.86
CA LEU A 237 -12.70 -12.29 -0.58
C LEU A 237 -14.07 -12.67 -1.13
N ILE A 238 -14.67 -11.77 -1.91
CA ILE A 238 -15.93 -12.01 -2.62
C ILE A 238 -15.62 -11.87 -4.09
N LEU A 239 -15.93 -12.89 -4.88
CA LEU A 239 -15.89 -12.86 -6.34
C LEU A 239 -17.34 -12.82 -6.84
N ASN A 240 -17.73 -11.72 -7.46
CA ASN A 240 -19.06 -11.54 -8.03
C ASN A 240 -19.04 -11.94 -9.50
N TYR A 241 -19.78 -13.02 -9.81
CA TYR A 241 -20.00 -13.53 -11.15
C TYR A 241 -21.30 -12.97 -11.78
N ASP A 242 -21.66 -11.73 -11.43
CA ASP A 242 -22.88 -11.04 -11.86
C ASP A 242 -24.15 -11.87 -11.67
N GLY A 243 -24.84 -12.19 -12.77
CA GLY A 243 -26.07 -12.99 -12.77
C GLY A 243 -25.87 -14.45 -12.35
N PHE A 244 -24.63 -14.93 -12.24
CA PHE A 244 -24.29 -16.29 -11.82
C PHE A 244 -24.08 -16.41 -10.30
N GLY A 245 -24.08 -15.29 -9.57
CA GLY A 245 -23.97 -15.28 -8.11
C GLY A 245 -22.58 -14.92 -7.60
N ASN A 246 -22.35 -15.14 -6.30
CA ASN A 246 -21.11 -14.78 -5.63
C ASN A 246 -20.42 -16.01 -5.06
N GLU A 247 -19.11 -16.10 -5.28
CA GLU A 247 -18.23 -17.01 -4.57
C GLU A 247 -17.60 -16.26 -3.38
N VAL A 248 -17.67 -16.84 -2.18
CA VAL A 248 -17.21 -16.18 -0.95
C VAL A 248 -16.17 -17.02 -0.25
N PHE A 249 -14.99 -16.43 -0.04
CA PHE A 249 -13.84 -17.10 0.56
C PHE A 249 -13.34 -16.38 1.81
N ASP A 250 -12.85 -17.16 2.75
CA ASP A 250 -11.86 -16.66 3.70
C ASP A 250 -10.46 -16.75 3.04
N LEU A 251 -9.82 -15.60 2.83
CA LEU A 251 -8.51 -15.44 2.21
C LEU A 251 -7.42 -15.39 3.29
N ARG A 252 -6.40 -16.24 3.14
CA ARG A 252 -5.16 -16.23 3.92
C ARG A 252 -3.95 -16.14 3.00
N VAL A 253 -2.94 -15.40 3.43
CA VAL A 253 -1.63 -15.37 2.76
C VAL A 253 -0.73 -16.39 3.44
N ILE A 254 -0.25 -17.38 2.69
CA ILE A 254 0.71 -18.38 3.18
C ILE A 254 2.12 -17.77 3.13
N ASN A 255 2.43 -17.12 2.01
CA ASN A 255 3.60 -16.29 1.79
C ASN A 255 3.32 -15.32 0.62
N ASP A 256 4.28 -14.48 0.27
CA ASP A 256 4.13 -13.48 -0.79
C ASP A 256 4.03 -14.05 -2.22
N ALA A 257 4.10 -15.37 -2.40
CA ALA A 257 3.85 -16.06 -3.67
C ALA A 257 2.67 -17.04 -3.60
N ARG A 258 1.99 -17.19 -2.44
CA ARG A 258 0.97 -18.21 -2.26
C ARG A 258 -0.16 -17.77 -1.33
N ILE A 259 -1.39 -17.91 -1.80
CA ILE A 259 -2.61 -17.64 -1.03
C ILE A 259 -3.43 -18.91 -0.86
N GLN A 260 -4.23 -18.94 0.20
CA GLN A 260 -5.22 -19.96 0.47
C GLN A 260 -6.61 -19.31 0.46
N LEU A 261 -7.54 -19.95 -0.24
CA LEU A 261 -8.95 -19.55 -0.31
C LEU A 261 -9.81 -20.68 0.27
N PHE A 262 -10.42 -20.44 1.43
CA PHE A 262 -11.39 -21.35 2.01
C PHE A 262 -12.80 -20.96 1.55
N HIS A 263 -13.43 -21.79 0.72
CA HIS A 263 -14.76 -21.53 0.18
C HIS A 263 -15.83 -21.79 1.24
N ILE A 264 -16.56 -20.73 1.61
CA ILE A 264 -17.46 -20.77 2.78
C ILE A 264 -18.64 -21.72 2.57
N SER A 265 -19.21 -21.76 1.37
CA SER A 265 -20.43 -22.53 1.13
C SER A 265 -20.16 -24.02 0.97
N SER A 266 -19.08 -24.39 0.28
CA SER A 266 -18.75 -25.79 0.03
C SER A 266 -17.87 -26.41 1.12
N GLY A 267 -17.11 -25.61 1.85
CA GLY A 267 -16.07 -26.09 2.78
C GLY A 267 -14.79 -26.58 2.09
N THR A 268 -14.65 -26.33 0.79
CA THR A 268 -13.43 -26.67 0.02
C THR A 268 -12.34 -25.63 0.26
N THR A 269 -11.10 -26.08 0.41
CA THR A 269 -9.92 -25.21 0.48
C THR A 269 -9.14 -25.31 -0.82
N TYR A 270 -8.79 -24.16 -1.40
CA TYR A 270 -7.91 -24.04 -2.55
C TYR A 270 -6.63 -23.31 -2.17
N GLU A 271 -5.50 -23.64 -2.80
CA GLU A 271 -4.29 -22.84 -2.71
C GLU A 271 -3.87 -22.37 -4.11
N PHE A 272 -3.63 -21.08 -4.23
CA PHE A 272 -3.20 -20.45 -5.47
C PHE A 272 -1.77 -19.92 -5.35
N THR A 273 -0.96 -20.14 -6.39
CA THR A 273 0.43 -19.68 -6.46
C THR A 273 0.54 -18.58 -7.53
N GLY A 274 1.24 -17.49 -7.20
CA GLY A 274 1.45 -16.37 -8.11
C GLY A 274 2.34 -16.74 -9.31
N ARG A 275 1.93 -16.31 -10.50
CA ARG A 275 2.62 -16.50 -11.77
C ARG A 275 2.81 -15.13 -12.45
N GLY A 276 3.99 -14.88 -13.00
CA GLY A 276 4.31 -13.61 -13.65
C GLY A 276 4.32 -12.45 -12.65
N TYR A 277 5.30 -12.41 -11.74
CA TYR A 277 5.42 -11.30 -10.79
C TYR A 277 5.54 -9.94 -11.51
N ILE A 278 4.67 -9.01 -11.13
CA ILE A 278 4.61 -7.65 -11.66
C ILE A 278 5.34 -6.71 -10.71
N GLN A 279 6.55 -6.32 -11.08
CA GLN A 279 7.26 -5.25 -10.39
C GLN A 279 6.77 -3.89 -10.90
N PHE A 280 6.12 -3.12 -10.05
CA PHE A 280 5.76 -1.74 -10.36
C PHE A 280 7.04 -0.89 -10.37
N MET A 281 7.18 0.01 -11.36
CA MET A 281 8.39 0.80 -11.71
C MET A 281 9.38 0.20 -12.73
N LYS A 282 9.07 -0.93 -13.36
CA LYS A 282 9.95 -1.53 -14.37
C LYS A 282 9.84 -0.73 -15.69
N ASN A 283 10.93 -0.27 -16.35
CA ASN A 283 11.86 -1.11 -17.13
C ASN A 283 13.16 -0.42 -17.63
N ALA A 284 14.16 -1.22 -18.05
CA ALA A 284 15.16 -0.88 -19.09
C ALA A 284 14.78 -1.38 -20.52
N GLU A 285 13.70 -2.19 -20.64
CA GLU A 285 13.19 -2.81 -21.88
C GLU A 285 11.70 -2.47 -22.18
N GLY A 286 11.14 -1.39 -21.62
CA GLY A 286 9.92 -0.71 -22.10
C GLY A 286 8.61 -1.49 -22.31
N LYS A 287 8.10 -2.28 -21.35
CA LYS A 287 6.70 -2.70 -21.33
C LYS A 287 5.99 -1.93 -20.21
N GLN A 288 5.18 -0.97 -20.62
CA GLN A 288 4.32 -0.18 -19.76
C GLN A 288 3.28 -1.11 -19.13
N ILE A 289 3.00 -0.97 -17.84
CA ILE A 289 1.70 -1.41 -17.33
C ILE A 289 0.72 -0.34 -17.82
N GLU A 290 -0.23 -0.71 -18.68
CA GLU A 290 -1.19 0.24 -19.30
C GLU A 290 -1.93 1.09 -18.26
N THR A 291 -2.01 0.63 -17.01
CA THR A 291 -2.54 1.36 -15.86
C THR A 291 -1.63 1.24 -14.65
N PRO A 292 -1.04 2.35 -14.14
CA PRO A 292 -0.29 2.32 -12.90
C PRO A 292 -1.24 1.98 -11.73
N LYS A 293 -0.76 1.10 -10.85
CA LYS A 293 -1.45 0.74 -9.60
C LYS A 293 -1.33 1.89 -8.61
N MET A 294 -2.24 2.84 -8.68
CA MET A 294 -2.30 3.95 -7.73
C MET A 294 -3.05 3.53 -6.47
N ARG A 295 -2.46 3.81 -5.30
CA ARG A 295 -3.19 3.59 -4.05
C ARG A 295 -4.39 4.53 -3.95
N LYS A 296 -5.50 4.08 -3.39
CA LYS A 296 -6.74 4.86 -3.25
C LYS A 296 -6.81 5.52 -1.89
N PHE A 297 -7.23 6.79 -1.89
CA PHE A 297 -7.59 7.51 -0.69
C PHE A 297 -8.80 6.84 -0.02
N LYS A 298 -8.71 6.62 1.28
CA LYS A 298 -9.81 6.12 2.11
C LYS A 298 -10.69 7.26 2.67
N ASN A 299 -10.14 8.47 2.70
CA ASN A 299 -10.77 9.67 3.24
C ASN A 299 -11.18 10.64 2.11
N GLU A 300 -12.12 11.54 2.42
CA GLU A 300 -12.45 12.66 1.54
C GLU A 300 -11.25 13.61 1.40
N ARG A 301 -10.96 14.02 0.16
CA ARG A 301 -9.89 14.97 -0.14
C ARG A 301 -10.28 16.38 0.27
N LYS A 302 -9.29 17.14 0.75
CA LYS A 302 -9.46 18.51 1.23
C LYS A 302 -8.56 19.47 0.45
N GLU A 303 -8.95 20.73 0.39
CA GLU A 303 -8.14 21.82 -0.15
C GLU A 303 -6.83 21.97 0.64
N ASN A 304 -5.77 22.42 -0.05
CA ASN A 304 -4.50 22.66 0.58
C ASN A 304 -4.46 24.09 1.17
N PRO A 305 -4.26 24.28 2.49
CA PRO A 305 -4.18 25.61 3.09
C PRO A 305 -2.82 26.29 2.89
N ARG A 306 -1.85 25.61 2.26
CA ARG A 306 -0.52 26.17 1.97
C ARG A 306 -0.64 27.35 1.00
N GLU A 307 0.09 28.42 1.32
CA GLU A 307 0.33 29.49 0.36
C GLU A 307 1.58 29.15 -0.47
N ASN A 308 1.43 29.12 -1.79
CA ASN A 308 2.53 28.82 -2.69
C ASN A 308 3.55 29.97 -2.72
N SER A 309 4.72 29.75 -2.11
CA SER A 309 5.81 30.74 -2.07
C SER A 309 6.61 30.85 -3.38
N ARG A 310 6.32 30.00 -4.37
CA ARG A 310 7.05 29.90 -5.64
C ARG A 310 6.30 30.46 -6.85
N GLU A 311 5.11 31.07 -6.69
CA GLU A 311 4.31 31.59 -7.81
C GLU A 311 4.99 32.73 -8.61
N ASP A 312 6.02 33.37 -8.05
CA ASP A 312 6.73 34.51 -8.65
C ASP A 312 8.12 34.18 -9.24
N LEU A 313 8.49 32.89 -9.39
CA LEU A 313 9.79 32.43 -9.94
C LEU A 313 9.63 31.68 -11.28
#